data_AF-A0A8H7CQR3-F1
#
_entry.id   AF-A0A8H7CQR3-F1
#
_cell.length_a   1.000
_cell.length_b   1.000
_cell.length_c   1.000
_cell.angle_alpha   90.00
_cell.angle_beta   90.00
_cell.angle_gamma   90.00
#
_symmetry.space_group_name_H-M   'P 1'
#
loop_
_entity.id
_entity.type
_entity.pdbx_description
1 polymer ?
#
loop_
_entity_poly.entity_id
_entity_poly.type
_entity_poly.pdbx_seq_one_letter_code
_entity_poly.pdbx_strand_id
1 'polypeptide(L)'
;MSDAKGHVPSPFDSHMRDLVLGILIPGIVLSAIVLMAFAYTASQLRSRPHLHRVSFRLLVYAMVSNFILSVTLIPTEMIITGPKSGTGCAFAAFFSLMRWLVGAQSFWILFMALSELVCFVILASYMIHHRISVKRMWSDVSAKMTASESQHAAYTVAPVLKFRGIILRITLYPLLSCALNFSNIILDLCFAQRLSDTESTFRLSVLDICVVNGRPFLYAVLAATDPSFIRAVSALRQPPIVRPSSKEHNATSQLQSQSWCSTTPSSAMLTQADGNKAEGDGASRGRQLGDAAERPQQTEADVHHGRTHRDPEQGIAPNSSVVHSGKDSIEFQI
;
A
#
# COMPACT_ATOMS: atom_id res chain seq x y z
N MET A 1 4.23 39.74 -51.49
CA MET A 1 5.38 39.61 -50.56
C MET A 1 5.05 40.43 -49.34
N SER A 2 4.37 39.80 -48.37
CA SER A 2 4.09 40.44 -47.09
C SER A 2 5.25 40.13 -46.17
N ASP A 3 5.93 41.16 -45.69
CA ASP A 3 7.08 41.08 -44.82
C ASP A 3 6.84 40.12 -43.65
N ALA A 4 7.62 39.05 -43.61
CA ALA A 4 7.77 38.20 -42.44
C ALA A 4 8.52 39.02 -41.37
N LYS A 5 7.82 39.92 -40.69
CA LYS A 5 8.31 40.55 -39.46
C LYS A 5 8.58 39.41 -38.47
N GLY A 6 9.86 39.16 -38.23
CA GLY A 6 10.32 38.13 -37.29
C GLY A 6 9.60 38.31 -35.95
N HIS A 7 8.83 37.30 -35.57
CA HIS A 7 8.17 37.28 -34.27
C HIS A 7 9.26 37.17 -33.21
N VAL A 8 9.52 38.27 -32.50
CA VAL A 8 10.43 38.27 -31.36
C VAL A 8 9.71 37.53 -30.22
N PRO A 9 10.27 36.42 -29.71
CA PRO A 9 9.65 35.70 -28.60
C PRO A 9 9.50 36.63 -27.41
N SER A 10 8.37 36.55 -26.73
CA SER A 10 8.13 37.40 -25.58
C SER A 10 9.07 36.97 -24.44
N PRO A 11 9.56 37.90 -23.60
CA PRO A 11 10.38 37.53 -22.44
C PRO A 11 9.67 36.56 -21.48
N PHE A 12 8.34 36.50 -21.56
CA PHE A 12 7.50 35.58 -20.81
C PHE A 12 7.69 34.12 -21.23
N ASP A 13 7.86 33.86 -22.54
CA ASP A 13 8.05 32.50 -23.08
C ASP A 13 9.36 31.87 -22.58
N SER A 14 10.41 32.69 -22.40
CA SER A 14 11.66 32.22 -21.80
C SER A 14 11.49 31.80 -20.35
N HIS A 15 10.82 32.61 -19.53
CA HIS A 15 10.61 32.26 -18.12
C HIS A 15 9.76 31.01 -17.94
N MET A 16 8.75 30.81 -18.79
CA MET A 16 7.93 29.59 -18.77
C MET A 16 8.78 28.36 -19.10
N ARG A 17 9.56 28.42 -20.19
CA ARG A 17 10.44 27.32 -20.57
C ARG A 17 11.42 26.99 -19.45
N ASP A 18 11.98 28.00 -18.80
CA ASP A 18 12.93 27.81 -17.71
C ASP A 18 12.23 27.21 -16.47
N LEU A 19 11.00 27.58 -16.18
CA LEU A 19 10.19 26.99 -15.10
C LEU A 19 9.82 25.53 -15.39
N VAL A 20 9.36 25.24 -16.61
CA VAL A 20 9.01 23.88 -17.04
C VAL A 20 10.24 22.98 -17.00
N LEU A 21 11.37 23.43 -17.58
CA LEU A 21 12.64 22.70 -17.50
C LEU A 21 13.13 22.56 -16.06
N GLY A 22 12.94 23.60 -15.24
CA GLY A 22 13.30 23.63 -13.82
C GLY A 22 12.53 22.62 -12.96
N ILE A 23 11.34 22.20 -13.37
CA ILE A 23 10.56 21.16 -12.67
C ILE A 23 10.78 19.79 -13.31
N LEU A 24 10.78 19.72 -14.65
CA LEU A 24 10.93 18.50 -15.41
C LEU A 24 12.29 17.84 -15.19
N ILE A 25 13.38 18.61 -15.32
CA ILE A 25 14.75 18.07 -15.24
C ILE A 25 15.00 17.45 -13.86
N PRO A 26 14.73 18.12 -12.71
CA PRO A 26 14.92 17.49 -11.40
C PRO A 26 14.05 16.24 -11.20
N GLY A 27 12.82 16.24 -11.71
CA GLY A 27 11.92 15.08 -11.65
C GLY A 27 12.49 13.85 -12.39
N ILE A 28 12.99 14.05 -13.61
CA ILE A 28 13.65 13.00 -14.41
C ILE A 28 14.94 12.53 -13.72
N VAL A 29 15.79 13.46 -13.27
CA VAL A 29 17.07 13.15 -12.61
C VAL A 29 16.82 12.37 -11.31
N LEU A 30 15.89 12.81 -10.48
CA LEU A 30 15.56 12.12 -9.23
C LEU A 30 14.99 10.72 -9.51
N SER A 31 14.13 10.59 -10.51
CA SER A 31 13.56 9.31 -10.91
C SER A 31 14.64 8.34 -11.40
N ALA A 32 15.58 8.82 -12.21
CA ALA A 32 16.74 8.06 -12.67
C ALA A 32 17.63 7.62 -11.49
N ILE A 33 17.92 8.52 -10.55
CA ILE A 33 18.72 8.20 -9.35
C ILE A 33 18.04 7.09 -8.54
N VAL A 34 16.73 7.19 -8.31
CA VAL A 34 15.98 6.17 -7.56
C VAL A 34 15.94 4.83 -8.31
N LEU A 35 15.73 4.83 -9.64
CA LEU A 35 15.78 3.62 -10.45
C LEU A 35 17.17 2.98 -10.46
N MET A 36 18.24 3.78 -10.52
CA MET A 36 19.61 3.30 -10.43
C MET A 36 19.92 2.70 -9.05
N ALA A 37 19.50 3.38 -7.98
CA ALA A 37 19.61 2.84 -6.62
C ALA A 37 18.83 1.53 -6.47
N PHE A 38 17.66 1.44 -7.10
CA PHE A 38 16.90 0.20 -7.16
C PHE A 38 17.65 -0.91 -7.92
N ALA A 39 18.11 -0.65 -9.15
CA ALA A 39 18.86 -1.62 -9.94
C ALA A 39 20.11 -2.12 -9.19
N TYR A 40 20.81 -1.21 -8.52
CA TYR A 40 21.96 -1.54 -7.67
C TYR A 40 21.55 -2.45 -6.50
N THR A 41 20.50 -2.08 -5.74
CA THR A 41 20.02 -2.90 -4.62
C THR A 41 19.43 -4.24 -5.06
N ALA A 42 18.86 -4.36 -6.26
CA ALA A 42 18.35 -5.61 -6.81
C ALA A 42 19.46 -6.57 -7.29
N SER A 43 20.60 -6.00 -7.70
CA SER A 43 21.78 -6.76 -8.13
C SER A 43 22.46 -7.49 -6.97
N GLN A 44 22.26 -7.03 -5.73
CA GLN A 44 22.82 -7.65 -4.53
C GLN A 44 21.99 -8.85 -4.07
N LEU A 45 22.57 -10.06 -4.02
CA LEU A 45 21.87 -11.27 -3.56
C LEU A 45 21.32 -11.13 -2.13
N ARG A 46 22.02 -10.38 -1.27
CA ARG A 46 21.68 -10.23 0.16
C ARG A 46 20.37 -9.47 0.40
N SER A 47 19.99 -8.56 -0.48
CA SER A 47 18.78 -7.71 -0.36
C SER A 47 17.56 -8.28 -1.08
N ARG A 48 17.74 -9.22 -2.02
CA ARG A 48 16.64 -9.83 -2.81
C ARG A 48 15.44 -10.32 -1.99
N PRO A 49 15.61 -10.96 -0.82
CA PRO A 49 14.47 -11.44 -0.04
C PRO A 49 13.54 -10.32 0.43
N HIS A 50 14.08 -9.12 0.66
CA HIS A 50 13.30 -7.98 1.12
C HIS A 50 12.60 -7.23 -0.03
N LEU A 51 13.11 -7.36 -1.26
CA LEU A 51 12.60 -6.70 -2.47
C LEU A 51 11.51 -7.51 -3.19
N HIS A 52 11.29 -8.79 -2.85
CA HIS A 52 10.31 -9.66 -3.52
C HIS A 52 8.83 -9.34 -3.18
N ARG A 53 8.54 -8.19 -2.56
CA ARG A 53 7.15 -7.80 -2.28
C ARG A 53 6.47 -7.35 -3.57
N VAL A 54 5.30 -7.91 -3.85
CA VAL A 54 4.50 -7.59 -5.05
C VAL A 54 4.23 -6.08 -5.16
N SER A 55 3.90 -5.43 -4.05
CA SER A 55 3.68 -3.97 -4.00
C SER A 55 4.89 -3.16 -4.46
N PHE A 56 6.09 -3.65 -4.15
CA PHE A 56 7.34 -2.98 -4.50
C PHE A 56 7.63 -3.12 -6.00
N ARG A 57 7.34 -4.28 -6.61
CA ARG A 57 7.45 -4.46 -8.07
C ARG A 57 6.52 -3.54 -8.84
N LEU A 58 5.27 -3.42 -8.39
CA LEU A 58 4.29 -2.52 -9.01
C LEU A 58 4.76 -1.06 -8.97
N LEU A 59 5.38 -0.64 -7.85
CA LEU A 59 5.95 0.69 -7.73
C LEU A 59 7.09 0.94 -8.72
N VAL A 60 8.01 -0.02 -8.86
CA VAL A 60 9.11 0.09 -9.83
C VAL A 60 8.57 0.20 -11.24
N TYR A 61 7.58 -0.62 -11.62
CA TYR A 61 6.95 -0.53 -12.94
C TYR A 61 6.28 0.83 -13.15
N ALA A 62 5.57 1.35 -12.15
CA ALA A 62 4.99 2.68 -12.22
C ALA A 62 6.09 3.74 -12.42
N MET A 63 7.20 3.69 -11.68
CA MET A 63 8.30 4.63 -11.87
C MET A 63 8.95 4.53 -13.26
N VAL A 64 9.18 3.32 -13.77
CA VAL A 64 9.75 3.11 -15.10
C VAL A 64 8.82 3.68 -16.18
N SER A 65 7.52 3.40 -16.10
CA SER A 65 6.53 3.94 -17.05
C SER A 65 6.48 5.47 -16.99
N ASN A 66 6.46 6.07 -15.80
CA ASN A 66 6.47 7.52 -15.64
C ASN A 66 7.78 8.13 -16.15
N PHE A 67 8.93 7.49 -15.92
CA PHE A 67 10.21 7.94 -16.43
C PHE A 67 10.24 7.93 -17.97
N ILE A 68 9.79 6.84 -18.60
CA ILE A 68 9.70 6.75 -20.07
C ILE A 68 8.77 7.84 -20.61
N LEU A 69 7.62 8.06 -19.96
CA LEU A 69 6.69 9.10 -20.35
C LEU A 69 7.32 10.50 -20.26
N SER A 70 8.01 10.83 -19.16
CA SER A 70 8.72 12.10 -19.02
C SER A 70 9.82 12.29 -20.07
N VAL A 71 10.58 11.24 -20.41
CA VAL A 71 11.60 11.30 -21.48
C VAL A 71 10.96 11.51 -22.85
N THR A 72 9.82 10.87 -23.11
CA THR A 72 9.09 10.98 -24.39
C THR A 72 8.43 12.34 -24.58
N LEU A 73 8.21 13.12 -23.51
CA LEU A 73 7.69 14.48 -23.60
C LEU A 73 8.74 15.51 -24.03
N ILE A 74 10.03 15.25 -23.83
CA ILE A 74 11.12 16.21 -24.18
C ILE A 74 11.11 16.56 -25.68
N PRO A 75 11.04 15.60 -26.63
CA PRO A 75 10.98 15.92 -28.05
C PRO A 75 9.72 16.68 -28.45
N THR A 76 8.58 16.38 -27.80
CA THR A 76 7.29 17.02 -28.10
C THR A 76 7.36 18.54 -27.86
N GLU A 77 7.98 18.96 -26.76
CA GLU A 77 8.19 20.39 -26.45
C GLU A 77 9.17 21.07 -27.42
N MET A 78 10.18 20.34 -27.91
CA MET A 78 11.11 20.88 -28.91
C MET A 78 10.45 21.13 -30.26
N ILE A 79 9.48 20.31 -30.67
CA ILE A 79 8.81 20.40 -31.98
C ILE A 79 7.86 21.62 -32.06
N ILE A 80 7.36 22.11 -30.93
CA ILE A 80 6.47 23.30 -30.88
C ILE A 80 7.17 24.58 -31.40
N THR A 81 8.50 24.59 -31.49
CA THR A 81 9.27 25.71 -32.07
C THR A 81 9.10 25.90 -33.59
N GLY A 82 8.31 25.05 -34.26
CA GLY A 82 7.75 25.29 -35.57
C GLY A 82 8.71 24.98 -36.73
N PRO A 83 8.33 24.10 -37.68
CA PRO A 83 9.10 23.90 -38.89
C PRO A 83 9.09 25.19 -39.75
N LYS A 84 10.28 25.72 -40.01
CA LYS A 84 10.45 26.83 -40.97
C LYS A 84 10.12 26.29 -42.38
N SER A 85 9.01 26.77 -42.95
CA SER A 85 8.54 26.65 -44.34
C SER A 85 7.66 25.43 -44.73
N GLY A 86 6.45 25.73 -45.23
CA GLY A 86 5.88 25.05 -46.40
C GLY A 86 4.82 23.94 -46.24
N THR A 87 4.59 23.36 -45.05
CA THR A 87 3.87 22.07 -44.94
C THR A 87 2.55 22.11 -44.17
N GLY A 88 1.60 22.97 -44.60
CA GLY A 88 0.30 23.11 -43.92
C GLY A 88 -0.55 21.82 -43.85
N CYS A 89 -0.41 20.90 -44.80
CA CYS A 89 -1.16 19.64 -44.82
C CYS A 89 -0.61 18.60 -43.83
N ALA A 90 0.72 18.50 -43.69
CA ALA A 90 1.34 17.68 -42.65
C ALA A 90 1.04 18.22 -41.24
N PHE A 91 0.93 19.55 -41.11
CA PHE A 91 0.56 20.21 -39.87
C PHE A 91 -0.88 19.86 -39.45
N ALA A 92 -1.86 19.95 -40.35
CA ALA A 92 -3.25 19.59 -40.03
C ALA A 92 -3.40 18.11 -39.62
N ALA A 93 -2.75 17.18 -40.32
CA ALA A 93 -2.75 15.76 -39.98
C ALA A 93 -2.08 15.50 -38.61
N PHE A 94 -0.99 16.22 -38.31
CA PHE A 94 -0.32 16.17 -37.02
C PHE A 94 -1.23 16.67 -35.88
N PHE A 95 -1.95 17.78 -36.05
CA PHE A 95 -2.87 18.30 -35.02
C PHE A 95 -4.06 17.38 -34.77
N SER A 96 -4.63 16.77 -35.81
CA SER A 96 -5.70 15.78 -35.65
C SER A 96 -5.21 14.53 -34.93
N LEU A 97 -3.98 14.06 -35.23
CA LEU A 97 -3.36 12.95 -34.52
C LEU A 97 -3.10 13.32 -33.05
N MET A 98 -2.55 14.50 -32.79
CA MET A 98 -2.29 14.98 -31.43
C MET A 98 -3.57 15.13 -30.62
N ARG A 99 -4.64 15.68 -31.20
CA ARG A 99 -5.94 15.81 -30.52
C ARG A 99 -6.56 14.44 -30.22
N TRP A 100 -6.41 13.48 -31.13
CA TRP A 100 -6.83 12.10 -30.89
C TRP A 100 -5.96 11.41 -29.81
N LEU A 101 -4.64 11.61 -29.87
CA LEU A 101 -3.69 11.04 -28.93
C LEU A 101 -3.92 11.58 -27.52
N VAL A 102 -4.11 12.90 -27.38
CA VAL A 102 -4.48 13.57 -26.14
C VAL A 102 -5.82 13.06 -25.64
N GLY A 103 -6.85 12.96 -26.50
CA GLY A 103 -8.16 12.43 -26.11
C GLY A 103 -8.11 10.98 -25.63
N ALA A 104 -7.41 10.11 -26.35
CA ALA A 104 -7.21 8.72 -25.97
C ALA A 104 -6.39 8.61 -24.68
N GLN A 105 -5.34 9.41 -24.52
CA GLN A 105 -4.53 9.48 -23.32
C GLN A 105 -5.35 9.92 -22.10
N SER A 106 -6.14 11.00 -22.20
CA SER A 106 -7.01 11.46 -21.11
C SER A 106 -8.08 10.41 -20.78
N PHE A 107 -8.62 9.69 -21.78
CA PHE A 107 -9.54 8.56 -21.54
C PHE A 107 -8.87 7.43 -20.75
N TRP A 108 -7.66 7.01 -21.13
CA TRP A 108 -6.92 5.97 -20.41
C TRP A 108 -6.52 6.42 -19.00
N ILE A 109 -6.14 7.68 -18.82
CA ILE A 109 -5.86 8.26 -17.50
C ILE A 109 -7.11 8.24 -16.63
N LEU A 110 -8.28 8.61 -17.16
CA LEU A 110 -9.56 8.53 -16.45
C LEU A 110 -9.90 7.09 -16.05
N PHE A 111 -9.73 6.14 -16.97
CA PHE A 111 -9.95 4.72 -16.68
C PHE A 111 -9.02 4.21 -15.56
N MET A 112 -7.74 4.57 -15.62
CA MET A 112 -6.77 4.25 -14.57
C MET A 112 -7.17 4.88 -13.23
N ALA A 113 -7.56 6.16 -13.22
CA ALA A 113 -8.01 6.86 -12.02
C ALA A 113 -9.23 6.17 -11.38
N LEU A 114 -10.21 5.78 -12.19
CA LEU A 114 -11.40 5.06 -11.73
C LEU A 114 -11.03 3.68 -11.16
N SER A 115 -10.13 2.95 -11.82
CA SER A 115 -9.67 1.65 -11.33
C SER A 115 -8.95 1.77 -9.97
N GLU A 116 -8.11 2.80 -9.81
CA GLU A 116 -7.40 3.09 -8.56
C GLU A 116 -8.36 3.53 -7.46
N LEU A 117 -9.37 4.33 -7.79
CA LEU A 117 -10.42 4.75 -6.86
C LEU A 117 -11.21 3.54 -6.36
N VAL A 118 -11.62 2.63 -7.25
CA VAL A 118 -12.31 1.39 -6.87
C VAL A 118 -11.42 0.54 -5.97
N CYS A 119 -10.16 0.34 -6.33
CA CYS A 119 -9.20 -0.38 -5.49
C CYS A 119 -9.02 0.29 -4.12
N PHE A 120 -8.91 1.61 -4.07
CA PHE A 120 -8.79 2.37 -2.83
C PHE A 120 -10.03 2.18 -1.95
N VAL A 121 -11.23 2.30 -2.50
CA VAL A 121 -12.50 2.12 -1.78
C VAL A 121 -12.60 0.70 -1.20
N ILE A 122 -12.25 -0.33 -1.97
CA ILE A 122 -12.24 -1.73 -1.51
C ILE A 122 -11.27 -1.91 -0.35
N LEU A 123 -10.02 -1.43 -0.50
CA LEU A 123 -8.99 -1.56 0.53
C LEU A 123 -9.31 -0.76 1.80
N ALA A 124 -9.83 0.46 1.65
CA ALA A 124 -10.25 1.30 2.75
C ALA A 124 -11.41 0.65 3.51
N SER A 125 -12.40 0.11 2.80
CA SER A 125 -13.53 -0.61 3.40
C SER A 125 -13.06 -1.83 4.18
N TYR A 126 -12.17 -2.64 3.59
CA TYR A 126 -11.57 -3.78 4.26
C TYR A 126 -10.80 -3.38 5.52
N MET A 127 -9.99 -2.32 5.45
CA MET A 127 -9.24 -1.79 6.59
C MET A 127 -10.14 -1.28 7.71
N ILE A 128 -11.20 -0.55 7.38
CA ILE A 128 -12.18 -0.06 8.35
C ILE A 128 -12.86 -1.23 9.03
N HIS A 129 -13.35 -2.20 8.24
CA HIS A 129 -13.97 -3.41 8.76
C HIS A 129 -13.03 -4.18 9.70
N HIS A 130 -11.80 -4.44 9.26
CA HIS A 130 -10.80 -5.13 10.07
C HIS A 130 -10.48 -4.38 11.36
N ARG A 131 -10.37 -3.04 11.32
CA ARG A 131 -10.17 -2.23 12.54
C ARG A 131 -11.32 -2.35 13.51
N ILE A 132 -12.56 -2.37 13.00
CA ILE A 132 -13.75 -2.55 13.83
C ILE A 132 -13.74 -3.96 14.44
N SER A 133 -13.45 -5.00 13.65
CA SER A 133 -13.36 -6.39 14.12
C SER A 133 -12.30 -6.57 15.20
N VAL A 134 -11.09 -6.03 15.01
CA VAL A 134 -10.01 -6.10 16.01
C VAL A 134 -10.38 -5.33 17.27
N LYS A 135 -10.98 -4.14 17.16
CA LYS A 135 -11.43 -3.38 18.33
C LYS A 135 -12.46 -4.15 19.16
N ARG A 136 -13.41 -4.82 18.50
CA ARG A 136 -14.42 -5.65 19.17
C ARG A 136 -13.80 -6.83 19.91
N MET A 137 -12.90 -7.57 19.25
CA MET A 137 -12.18 -8.66 19.92
C MET A 137 -11.35 -8.14 21.11
N TRP A 138 -10.76 -6.95 20.98
CA TRP A 138 -9.93 -6.38 22.04
C TRP A 138 -10.76 -5.88 23.23
N SER A 139 -11.93 -5.29 23.01
CA SER A 139 -12.84 -4.94 24.11
C SER A 139 -13.31 -6.18 24.86
N ASP A 140 -13.56 -7.29 24.14
CA ASP A 140 -14.02 -8.54 24.75
C ASP A 140 -12.92 -9.23 25.57
N VAL A 141 -11.67 -9.20 25.07
CA VAL A 141 -10.50 -9.73 25.80
C VAL A 141 -10.17 -8.85 27.00
N SER A 142 -10.17 -7.52 26.83
CA SER A 142 -9.88 -6.58 27.90
C SER A 142 -10.90 -6.64 29.03
N ALA A 143 -12.17 -6.95 28.74
CA ALA A 143 -13.20 -7.13 29.76
C ALA A 143 -13.03 -8.43 30.57
N LYS A 144 -12.32 -9.43 30.02
CA LYS A 144 -12.12 -10.74 30.65
C LYS A 144 -10.77 -10.89 31.36
N MET A 145 -9.75 -10.10 30.99
CA MET A 145 -8.44 -10.16 31.63
C MET A 145 -8.45 -9.49 33.01
N THR A 146 -8.09 -10.25 34.04
CA THR A 146 -7.87 -9.72 35.39
C THR A 146 -6.57 -8.92 35.45
N ALA A 147 -6.46 -7.94 36.38
CA ALA A 147 -5.37 -6.96 36.43
C ALA A 147 -3.95 -7.57 36.43
N SER A 148 -3.80 -8.82 36.90
CA SER A 148 -2.52 -9.54 36.98
C SER A 148 -2.00 -10.06 35.62
N GLU A 149 -2.85 -10.25 34.60
CA GLU A 149 -2.46 -10.81 33.29
C GLU A 149 -2.06 -9.74 32.25
N SER A 150 -2.27 -8.46 32.58
CA SER A 150 -2.09 -7.32 31.67
C SER A 150 -0.66 -7.16 31.14
N GLN A 151 0.36 -7.59 31.89
CA GLN A 151 1.76 -7.46 31.47
C GLN A 151 2.17 -8.45 30.37
N HIS A 152 1.62 -9.66 30.37
CA HIS A 152 1.90 -10.64 29.31
C HIS A 152 1.13 -10.32 28.02
N ALA A 153 -0.08 -9.77 28.14
CA ALA A 153 -0.87 -9.33 26.99
C ALA A 153 -0.20 -8.17 26.22
N ALA A 154 0.50 -7.25 26.92
CA ALA A 154 1.19 -6.13 26.27
C ALA A 154 2.30 -6.58 25.30
N TYR A 155 2.96 -7.70 25.58
CA TYR A 155 4.05 -8.22 24.73
C TYR A 155 3.53 -8.85 23.44
N THR A 156 2.32 -9.43 23.46
CA THR A 156 1.67 -10.03 22.29
C THR A 156 1.03 -9.02 21.34
N VAL A 157 0.83 -7.74 21.74
CA VAL A 157 0.23 -6.70 20.86
C VAL A 157 1.25 -5.94 20.00
N ALA A 158 2.53 -5.97 20.36
CA ALA A 158 3.62 -5.33 19.62
C ALA A 158 3.69 -5.70 18.10
N PRO A 159 3.35 -6.93 17.65
CA PRO A 159 3.37 -7.29 16.23
C PRO A 159 2.31 -6.54 15.40
N VAL A 160 1.14 -6.26 15.98
CA VAL A 160 -0.03 -5.73 15.24
C VAL A 160 0.20 -4.29 14.76
N LEU A 161 0.88 -3.48 15.57
CA LEU A 161 1.26 -2.10 15.20
C LEU A 161 2.27 -2.07 14.04
N LYS A 162 3.08 -3.13 13.90
CA LYS A 162 4.10 -3.25 12.84
C LYS A 162 3.49 -3.42 11.45
N PHE A 163 2.29 -4.00 11.35
CA PHE A 163 1.57 -4.18 10.08
C PHE A 163 0.84 -2.91 9.62
N ARG A 164 0.47 -2.02 10.55
CA ARG A 164 -0.29 -0.80 10.24
C ARG A 164 0.44 0.12 9.26
N GLY A 165 1.76 0.22 9.38
CA GLY A 165 2.59 0.99 8.44
C GLY A 165 2.64 0.37 7.04
N ILE A 166 2.57 -0.95 6.92
CA ILE A 166 2.58 -1.64 5.62
C ILE A 166 1.25 -1.41 4.90
N ILE A 167 0.13 -1.54 5.61
CA ILE A 167 -1.19 -1.40 4.99
C ILE A 167 -1.46 0.06 4.58
N LEU A 168 -1.05 1.04 5.41
CA LEU A 168 -1.19 2.45 5.07
C LEU A 168 -0.45 2.80 3.77
N ARG A 169 0.67 2.15 3.49
CA ARG A 169 1.44 2.32 2.24
C ARG A 169 0.72 1.75 1.04
N ILE A 170 0.19 0.53 1.17
CA ILE A 170 -0.58 -0.12 0.10
C ILE A 170 -1.77 0.77 -0.30
N THR A 171 -2.39 1.48 0.66
CA THR A 171 -3.48 2.42 0.37
C THR A 171 -3.03 3.80 -0.08
N LEU A 172 -1.84 4.25 0.32
CA LEU A 172 -1.33 5.59 -0.02
C LEU A 172 -0.99 5.70 -1.52
N TYR A 173 -0.52 4.60 -2.13
CA TYR A 173 -0.19 4.58 -3.57
C TYR A 173 -1.41 4.84 -4.47
N PRO A 174 -2.50 4.05 -4.39
CA PRO A 174 -3.72 4.35 -5.15
C PRO A 174 -4.30 5.72 -4.82
N LEU A 175 -4.23 6.15 -3.56
CA LEU A 175 -4.76 7.46 -3.18
C LEU A 175 -4.01 8.61 -3.85
N LEU A 176 -2.67 8.59 -3.81
CA LEU A 176 -1.87 9.63 -4.43
C LEU A 176 -2.00 9.60 -5.95
N SER A 177 -1.99 8.41 -6.53
CA SER A 177 -2.18 8.24 -7.97
C SER A 177 -3.57 8.73 -8.41
N CYS A 178 -4.62 8.40 -7.66
CA CYS A 178 -5.97 8.90 -7.87
C CYS A 178 -6.03 10.42 -7.75
N ALA A 179 -5.39 11.02 -6.75
CA ALA A 179 -5.38 12.47 -6.56
C ALA A 179 -4.73 13.17 -7.77
N LEU A 180 -3.57 12.69 -8.22
CA LEU A 180 -2.85 13.27 -9.36
C LEU A 180 -3.61 13.07 -10.68
N ASN A 181 -4.21 11.90 -10.88
CA ASN A 181 -5.04 11.62 -12.05
C ASN A 181 -6.29 12.51 -12.08
N PHE A 182 -6.97 12.67 -10.94
CA PHE A 182 -8.16 13.51 -10.84
C PHE A 182 -7.83 15.00 -11.04
N SER A 183 -6.72 15.47 -10.48
CA SER A 183 -6.22 16.82 -10.72
C SER A 183 -6.01 17.09 -12.22
N ASN A 184 -5.38 16.17 -12.96
CA ASN A 184 -5.21 16.34 -14.41
C ASN A 184 -6.54 16.40 -15.15
N ILE A 185 -7.49 15.53 -14.83
CA ILE A 185 -8.81 15.53 -15.49
C ILE A 185 -9.55 16.84 -15.24
N ILE A 186 -9.48 17.38 -14.02
CA ILE A 186 -10.06 18.68 -13.70
C ILE A 186 -9.39 19.78 -14.52
N LEU A 187 -8.05 19.76 -14.62
CA LEU A 187 -7.30 20.76 -15.38
C LEU A 187 -7.62 20.69 -16.87
N ASP A 188 -7.65 19.50 -17.46
CA ASP A 188 -8.07 19.24 -18.84
C ASP A 188 -9.49 19.78 -19.10
N LEU A 189 -10.43 19.51 -18.18
CA LEU A 189 -11.82 19.95 -18.32
C LEU A 189 -11.94 21.48 -18.19
N CYS A 190 -11.23 22.09 -17.23
CA CYS A 190 -11.17 23.54 -17.08
C CYS A 190 -10.56 24.21 -18.30
N PHE A 191 -9.50 23.64 -18.87
CA PHE A 191 -8.88 24.11 -20.10
C PHE A 191 -9.84 24.04 -21.28
N ALA A 192 -10.57 22.93 -21.43
CA ALA A 192 -11.57 22.74 -22.48
C ALA A 192 -12.77 23.71 -22.37
N GLN A 193 -13.09 24.22 -21.18
CA GLN A 193 -14.20 25.16 -20.98
C GLN A 193 -13.80 26.63 -21.17
N ARG A 194 -12.52 27.00 -21.00
CA ARG A 194 -12.07 28.40 -20.90
C ARG A 194 -11.29 28.92 -22.11
N LEU A 195 -11.60 28.46 -23.32
CA LEU A 195 -10.89 28.85 -24.55
C LEU A 195 -10.76 30.37 -24.82
N SER A 196 -11.55 31.23 -24.16
CA SER A 196 -11.63 32.67 -24.46
C SER A 196 -10.63 33.54 -23.68
N ASP A 197 -10.17 33.13 -22.49
CA ASP A 197 -9.34 33.96 -21.61
C ASP A 197 -7.87 33.54 -21.69
N THR A 198 -7.06 34.32 -22.41
CA THR A 198 -5.64 34.02 -22.67
C THR A 198 -4.80 33.89 -21.39
N GLU A 199 -5.02 34.74 -20.37
CA GLU A 199 -4.23 34.69 -19.14
C GLU A 199 -4.61 33.52 -18.22
N SER A 200 -5.89 33.23 -18.05
CA SER A 200 -6.33 32.14 -17.18
C SER A 200 -5.99 30.77 -17.78
N THR A 201 -6.13 30.62 -19.09
CA THR A 201 -5.71 29.45 -19.87
C THR A 201 -4.22 29.19 -19.70
N PHE A 202 -3.42 30.26 -19.71
CA PHE A 202 -1.99 30.18 -19.46
C PHE A 202 -1.67 29.62 -18.05
N ARG A 203 -2.26 30.19 -17.00
CA ARG A 203 -2.03 29.73 -15.62
C ARG A 203 -2.45 28.28 -15.40
N LEU A 204 -3.57 27.88 -16.00
CA LEU A 204 -4.06 26.50 -15.97
C LEU A 204 -3.10 25.53 -16.68
N SER A 205 -2.55 25.92 -17.82
CA SER A 205 -1.57 25.11 -18.56
C SER A 205 -0.26 24.92 -17.76
N VAL A 206 0.26 25.99 -17.13
CA VAL A 206 1.44 25.86 -16.26
C VAL A 206 1.16 24.92 -15.09
N LEU A 207 -0.02 25.03 -14.47
CA LEU A 207 -0.42 24.15 -13.38
C LEU A 207 -0.54 22.68 -13.82
N ASP A 208 -1.13 22.42 -14.99
CA ASP A 208 -1.22 21.07 -15.56
C ASP A 208 0.16 20.46 -15.81
N ILE A 209 1.06 21.22 -16.45
CA ILE A 209 2.45 20.81 -16.64
C ILE A 209 3.13 20.52 -15.29
N CYS A 210 2.88 21.32 -14.25
CA CYS A 210 3.42 21.07 -12.91
C CYS A 210 2.88 19.77 -12.30
N VAL A 211 1.57 19.48 -12.42
CA VAL A 211 0.96 18.27 -11.85
C VAL A 211 1.41 17.02 -12.61
N VAL A 212 1.45 17.09 -13.95
CA VAL A 212 1.96 16.01 -14.81
C VAL A 212 3.41 15.68 -14.48
N ASN A 213 4.28 16.69 -14.39
CA ASN A 213 5.71 16.47 -14.14
C ASN A 213 6.04 16.24 -12.67
N GLY A 214 5.17 16.63 -11.75
CA GLY A 214 5.30 16.33 -10.32
C GLY A 214 5.08 14.86 -9.97
N ARG A 215 4.43 14.07 -10.83
CA ARG A 215 4.18 12.63 -10.61
C ARG A 215 5.47 11.81 -10.42
N PRO A 216 6.46 11.81 -11.34
CA PRO A 216 7.71 11.09 -11.14
C PRO A 216 8.39 11.47 -9.81
N PHE A 217 8.40 12.75 -9.47
CA PHE A 217 8.97 13.24 -8.22
C PHE A 217 8.27 12.65 -6.99
N LEU A 218 6.93 12.70 -6.96
CA LEU A 218 6.14 12.15 -5.87
C LEU A 218 6.29 10.63 -5.75
N TYR A 219 6.33 9.90 -6.86
CA TYR A 219 6.59 8.46 -6.84
C TYR A 219 8.00 8.13 -6.38
N ALA A 220 9.00 8.93 -6.76
CA ALA A 220 10.37 8.79 -6.29
C ALA A 220 10.48 8.99 -4.77
N VAL A 221 9.81 10.00 -4.22
CA VAL A 221 9.76 10.25 -2.77
C VAL A 221 9.05 9.11 -2.04
N LEU A 222 7.92 8.62 -2.57
CA LEU A 222 7.23 7.46 -2.00
C LEU A 222 8.11 6.20 -1.99
N ALA A 223 8.81 5.95 -3.09
CA ALA A 223 9.74 4.82 -3.21
C ALA A 223 10.90 4.95 -2.22
N ALA A 224 11.50 6.12 -2.11
CA ALA A 224 12.60 6.39 -1.19
C ALA A 224 12.19 6.25 0.28
N THR A 225 10.95 6.61 0.61
CA THR A 225 10.40 6.51 1.98
C THR A 225 9.85 5.12 2.31
N ASP A 226 10.10 4.11 1.48
CA ASP A 226 9.66 2.74 1.71
C ASP A 226 10.53 1.92 2.69
N PRO A 227 10.06 1.45 3.86
CA PRO A 227 10.66 0.51 4.79
C PRO A 227 11.25 -0.72 4.15
N SER A 228 10.71 -1.24 3.05
CA SER A 228 11.39 -2.33 2.36
C SER A 228 12.70 -1.84 1.75
N PHE A 229 12.67 -0.68 1.09
CA PHE A 229 13.86 0.00 0.57
C PHE A 229 14.82 0.42 1.70
N ILE A 230 14.34 1.08 2.76
CA ILE A 230 15.14 1.48 3.93
C ILE A 230 15.79 0.26 4.60
N ARG A 231 15.06 -0.85 4.77
CA ARG A 231 15.62 -2.10 5.33
C ARG A 231 16.62 -2.73 4.38
N ALA A 232 16.38 -2.72 3.08
CA ALA A 232 17.34 -3.23 2.10
C ALA A 232 18.64 -2.40 2.13
N VAL A 233 18.54 -1.07 2.13
CA VAL A 233 19.69 -0.16 2.26
C VAL A 233 20.39 -0.36 3.60
N SER A 234 19.64 -0.51 4.69
CA SER A 234 20.20 -0.78 6.03
C SER A 234 20.94 -2.12 6.07
N ALA A 235 20.39 -3.18 5.44
CA ALA A 235 21.03 -4.48 5.35
C ALA A 235 22.34 -4.45 4.54
N LEU A 236 22.47 -3.53 3.58
CA LEU A 236 23.72 -3.30 2.85
C LEU A 236 24.76 -2.54 3.67
N ARG A 237 24.33 -1.67 4.60
CA ARG A 237 25.23 -0.93 5.51
C ARG A 237 25.75 -1.80 6.65
N GLN A 238 25.04 -2.86 7.01
CA GLN A 238 25.50 -3.77 8.05
C GLN A 238 26.69 -4.59 7.54
N PRO A 239 27.82 -4.62 8.27
CA PRO A 239 28.95 -5.44 7.89
C PRO A 239 28.50 -6.89 7.69
N PRO A 240 29.20 -7.67 6.85
CA PRO A 240 28.96 -9.09 6.76
C PRO A 240 28.98 -9.66 8.17
N ILE A 241 27.83 -10.15 8.65
CA ILE A 241 27.80 -10.89 9.91
C ILE A 241 28.62 -12.12 9.59
N VAL A 242 29.87 -12.13 10.07
CA VAL A 242 30.73 -13.30 10.04
C VAL A 242 29.98 -14.31 10.88
N ARG A 243 29.20 -15.18 10.23
CA ARG A 243 28.60 -16.31 10.91
C ARG A 243 29.78 -17.08 11.49
N PRO A 244 29.89 -17.21 12.81
CA PRO A 244 30.98 -17.98 13.39
C PRO A 244 30.96 -19.34 12.71
N SER A 245 32.11 -19.70 12.14
CA SER A 245 32.30 -20.94 11.41
C SER A 245 31.69 -22.08 12.22
N SER A 246 30.78 -22.83 11.59
CA SER A 246 29.97 -23.92 12.15
C SER A 246 30.78 -25.01 12.88
N LYS A 247 32.11 -24.92 12.94
CA LYS A 247 32.97 -25.86 13.64
C LYS A 247 32.83 -25.80 15.16
N GLU A 248 32.32 -24.72 15.75
CA GLU A 248 32.25 -24.56 17.22
C GLU A 248 30.87 -24.84 17.83
N HIS A 249 29.81 -25.02 17.01
CA HIS A 249 28.45 -25.29 17.53
C HIS A 249 28.15 -26.76 17.84
N ASN A 250 28.99 -27.70 17.39
CA ASN A 250 28.82 -29.10 17.78
C ASN A 250 29.22 -29.39 19.24
N ALA A 251 29.99 -28.51 19.90
CA ALA A 251 30.37 -28.70 21.30
C ALA A 251 29.30 -28.19 22.28
N THR A 252 28.58 -27.12 21.95
CA THR A 252 27.67 -26.45 22.89
C THR A 252 26.21 -26.93 22.76
N SER A 253 25.79 -27.39 21.58
CA SER A 253 24.42 -27.92 21.39
C SER A 253 24.17 -29.27 22.10
N GLN A 254 25.21 -30.01 22.51
CA GLN A 254 25.02 -31.20 23.35
C GLN A 254 24.76 -30.88 24.83
N LEU A 255 25.20 -29.73 25.35
CA LEU A 255 24.97 -29.36 26.75
C LEU A 255 23.57 -28.78 26.99
N GLN A 256 22.98 -28.10 25.99
CA GLN A 256 21.68 -27.45 26.16
C GLN A 256 20.49 -28.38 25.87
N SER A 257 20.67 -29.49 25.13
CA SER A 257 19.62 -30.49 24.95
C SER A 257 19.44 -31.44 26.14
N GLN A 258 20.37 -31.47 27.10
CA GLN A 258 20.26 -32.30 28.31
C GLN A 258 19.52 -31.60 29.47
N SER A 259 19.36 -30.27 29.46
CA SER A 259 18.74 -29.55 30.60
C SER A 259 17.21 -29.47 30.55
N TRP A 260 16.56 -29.92 29.46
CA TRP A 260 15.11 -29.74 29.26
C TRP A 260 14.27 -31.01 29.49
N CYS A 261 14.88 -32.16 29.80
CA CYS A 261 14.15 -33.41 30.02
C CYS A 261 13.84 -33.73 31.50
N SER A 262 14.08 -32.82 32.44
CA SER A 262 14.03 -33.14 33.88
C SER A 262 13.04 -32.30 34.69
N THR A 263 11.83 -32.05 34.16
CA THR A 263 10.74 -31.52 35.01
C THR A 263 9.37 -32.01 34.57
N THR A 264 9.13 -33.32 34.70
CA THR A 264 7.76 -33.84 34.87
C THR A 264 7.34 -33.63 36.31
N PRO A 265 6.30 -32.83 36.61
CA PRO A 265 5.66 -32.86 37.91
C PRO A 265 4.92 -34.20 38.03
N SER A 266 5.39 -35.05 38.93
CA SER A 266 4.68 -36.25 39.34
C SER A 266 3.41 -35.82 40.08
N SER A 267 2.29 -35.73 39.38
CA SER A 267 0.97 -35.61 39.99
C SER A 267 0.64 -36.91 40.73
N ALA A 268 0.96 -36.92 42.02
CA ALA A 268 0.40 -37.86 42.98
C ALA A 268 -1.12 -37.66 43.05
N MET A 269 -1.82 -38.56 42.37
CA MET A 269 -2.97 -39.31 42.85
C MET A 269 -3.40 -38.95 44.30
N LEU A 270 -4.44 -38.14 44.45
CA LEU A 270 -5.20 -38.03 45.69
C LEU A 270 -6.67 -38.34 45.41
N THR A 271 -7.04 -39.57 45.74
CA THR A 271 -8.40 -40.09 45.88
C THR A 271 -9.02 -39.46 47.14
N GLN A 272 -10.19 -38.81 47.05
CA GLN A 272 -11.10 -38.81 48.18
C GLN A 272 -12.56 -38.61 47.73
N ALA A 273 -13.37 -39.56 48.18
CA ALA A 273 -14.80 -39.68 48.02
C ALA A 273 -15.59 -38.90 49.09
N ASP A 274 -16.91 -39.06 49.04
CA ASP A 274 -18.00 -38.56 49.89
C ASP A 274 -18.55 -37.17 49.51
N GLY A 275 -19.85 -36.95 49.32
CA GLY A 275 -21.02 -37.69 49.79
C GLY A 275 -21.80 -36.85 50.81
N ASN A 276 -22.93 -36.26 50.37
CA ASN A 276 -24.11 -35.75 51.14
C ASN A 276 -24.70 -34.54 50.39
N LYS A 277 -25.94 -34.56 49.86
CA LYS A 277 -27.27 -34.72 50.48
C LYS A 277 -27.62 -33.58 51.45
N ALA A 278 -28.47 -32.65 50.98
CA ALA A 278 -29.69 -32.16 51.67
C ALA A 278 -30.19 -30.85 51.03
N GLU A 279 -31.37 -30.93 50.42
CA GLU A 279 -32.59 -30.19 50.78
C GLU A 279 -32.46 -28.91 51.64
N GLY A 280 -33.07 -27.82 51.18
CA GLY A 280 -33.21 -26.59 51.95
C GLY A 280 -34.07 -25.54 51.23
N ASP A 281 -35.38 -25.67 51.40
CA ASP A 281 -36.40 -24.62 51.23
C ASP A 281 -36.04 -23.33 51.98
N GLY A 282 -36.46 -22.16 51.47
CA GLY A 282 -36.34 -20.92 52.26
C GLY A 282 -36.60 -19.59 51.56
N ALA A 283 -37.88 -19.31 51.27
CA ALA A 283 -38.60 -18.08 51.59
C ALA A 283 -37.89 -16.70 51.67
N SER A 284 -38.46 -15.75 50.91
CA SER A 284 -38.95 -14.42 51.37
C SER A 284 -37.98 -13.27 51.70
N ARG A 285 -37.95 -12.26 50.80
CA ARG A 285 -38.06 -10.79 51.07
C ARG A 285 -37.86 -10.05 49.73
N GLY A 286 -38.67 -9.09 49.27
CA GLY A 286 -39.60 -8.20 49.95
C GLY A 286 -39.01 -6.78 50.09
N ARG A 287 -39.11 -5.95 49.03
CA ARG A 287 -39.12 -4.46 49.00
C ARG A 287 -39.35 -4.01 47.53
N GLN A 288 -40.47 -3.41 47.09
CA GLN A 288 -41.04 -2.07 47.38
C GLN A 288 -39.98 -0.95 47.36
N LEU A 289 -40.09 0.19 46.68
CA LEU A 289 -41.19 0.90 46.00
C LEU A 289 -40.57 2.12 45.24
N GLY A 290 -41.23 2.60 44.18
CA GLY A 290 -41.16 3.99 43.64
C GLY A 290 -40.01 4.28 42.66
N ASP A 291 -40.15 5.01 41.54
CA ASP A 291 -41.27 5.83 41.06
C ASP A 291 -41.23 5.99 39.52
N ALA A 292 -42.38 6.39 38.99
CA ALA A 292 -42.75 6.57 37.61
C ALA A 292 -42.03 7.70 36.87
N ALA A 293 -41.83 7.53 35.56
CA ALA A 293 -42.14 8.58 34.55
C ALA A 293 -42.09 8.01 33.12
N GLU A 294 -43.25 8.10 32.46
CA GLU A 294 -43.49 8.37 31.04
C GLU A 294 -42.99 7.46 29.90
N ARG A 295 -44.01 6.86 29.27
CA ARG A 295 -44.18 6.52 27.84
C ARG A 295 -43.91 7.74 26.91
N PRO A 296 -43.69 7.60 25.58
CA PRO A 296 -44.52 6.77 24.69
C PRO A 296 -43.85 6.00 23.53
N GLN A 297 -44.56 4.93 23.16
CA GLN A 297 -44.85 4.39 21.81
C GLN A 297 -43.80 4.50 20.69
N GLN A 298 -43.39 3.33 20.19
CA GLN A 298 -43.47 2.93 18.76
C GLN A 298 -42.94 1.49 18.64
N THR A 299 -43.80 0.48 18.50
CA THR A 299 -44.35 -0.11 17.27
C THR A 299 -43.66 -1.44 16.97
N GLU A 300 -44.49 -2.49 17.00
CA GLU A 300 -44.22 -3.85 16.58
C GLU A 300 -43.54 -3.95 15.20
N ALA A 301 -42.57 -4.85 15.11
CA ALA A 301 -42.46 -5.76 13.98
C ALA A 301 -41.74 -7.02 14.44
N ASP A 302 -42.57 -8.01 14.78
CA ASP A 302 -42.27 -9.42 14.97
C ASP A 302 -41.64 -10.00 13.69
N VAL A 303 -40.44 -10.60 13.78
CA VAL A 303 -40.04 -11.66 12.83
C VAL A 303 -39.28 -12.76 13.59
N HIS A 304 -39.91 -13.92 13.50
CA HIS A 304 -39.60 -15.22 14.07
C HIS A 304 -38.19 -15.78 13.78
N HIS A 305 -37.65 -16.40 14.83
CA HIS A 305 -37.12 -17.78 14.90
C HIS A 305 -36.38 -18.38 13.69
N GLY A 306 -35.11 -18.71 13.92
CA GLY A 306 -34.32 -19.59 13.04
C GLY A 306 -33.03 -20.08 13.69
N ARG A 307 -33.14 -20.67 14.88
CA ARG A 307 -32.02 -21.30 15.61
C ARG A 307 -31.69 -22.64 14.96
N THR A 308 -30.69 -22.68 14.08
CA THR A 308 -30.17 -23.93 13.52
C THR A 308 -28.98 -24.42 14.34
N HIS A 309 -29.23 -25.53 15.02
CA HIS A 309 -28.26 -26.45 15.59
C HIS A 309 -27.34 -26.96 14.47
N ARG A 310 -26.02 -26.86 14.65
CA ARG A 310 -25.04 -27.60 13.84
C ARG A 310 -24.17 -28.42 14.77
N ASP A 311 -24.30 -29.73 14.62
CA ASP A 311 -23.48 -30.72 15.29
C ASP A 311 -22.02 -30.66 14.77
N PRO A 312 -21.04 -31.08 15.58
CA PRO A 312 -19.65 -31.19 15.17
C PRO A 312 -19.42 -32.49 14.39
N GLU A 313 -19.11 -32.38 13.10
CA GLU A 313 -18.53 -33.49 12.33
C GLU A 313 -17.13 -33.81 12.86
N GLN A 314 -17.02 -35.02 13.39
CA GLN A 314 -15.80 -35.79 13.48
C GLN A 314 -15.37 -36.20 12.07
N GLY A 315 -14.08 -36.12 11.74
CA GLY A 315 -13.58 -36.96 10.65
C GLY A 315 -12.29 -36.53 9.95
N ILE A 316 -11.22 -37.24 10.30
CA ILE A 316 -10.19 -37.74 9.37
C ILE A 316 -9.13 -36.73 8.89
N ALA A 317 -7.97 -36.80 9.55
CA ALA A 317 -6.69 -36.34 9.04
C ALA A 317 -6.15 -37.32 7.96
N PRO A 318 -5.66 -36.83 6.82
CA PRO A 318 -4.76 -37.61 5.98
C PRO A 318 -3.30 -37.33 6.35
N ASN A 319 -2.64 -38.39 6.83
CA ASN A 319 -1.19 -38.56 6.81
C ASN A 319 -0.67 -38.31 5.38
N SER A 320 0.10 -37.25 5.18
CA SER A 320 0.95 -37.11 3.99
C SER A 320 2.39 -37.35 4.40
N SER A 321 2.88 -38.50 3.97
CA SER A 321 4.27 -38.93 4.03
C SER A 321 5.16 -37.95 3.26
N VAL A 322 6.14 -37.42 3.98
CA VAL A 322 7.28 -36.67 3.44
C VAL A 322 8.12 -37.63 2.59
N VAL A 323 8.05 -37.48 1.27
CA VAL A 323 9.03 -38.06 0.35
C VAL A 323 10.17 -37.05 0.18
N HIS A 324 11.30 -37.35 0.82
CA HIS A 324 12.58 -36.79 0.46
C HIS A 324 12.93 -37.22 -0.97
N SER A 325 12.92 -36.27 -1.91
CA SER A 325 13.62 -36.43 -3.19
C SER A 325 14.69 -35.36 -3.27
N GLY A 326 15.91 -35.76 -2.87
CA GLY A 326 17.11 -35.04 -3.25
C GLY A 326 17.34 -35.22 -4.74
N LYS A 327 17.60 -34.11 -5.43
CA LYS A 327 18.32 -34.15 -6.69
C LYS A 327 19.10 -32.86 -6.87
N ASP A 328 20.38 -33.01 -6.60
CA ASP A 328 21.45 -32.21 -7.14
C ASP A 328 21.32 -32.12 -8.67
N SER A 329 21.44 -30.92 -9.22
CA SER A 329 22.32 -30.63 -10.37
C SER A 329 22.11 -29.17 -10.79
N ILE A 330 23.10 -28.37 -10.43
CA ILE A 330 23.38 -27.08 -11.03
C ILE A 330 24.20 -27.40 -12.28
N GLU A 331 23.62 -27.22 -13.46
CA GLU A 331 24.39 -27.13 -14.71
C GLU A 331 23.88 -25.91 -15.47
N PHE A 332 24.62 -24.81 -15.35
CA PHE A 332 24.53 -23.67 -16.25
C PHE A 332 25.61 -23.86 -17.31
N GLN A 333 25.21 -24.22 -18.53
CA GLN A 333 26.04 -23.99 -19.71
C GLN A 333 25.97 -22.51 -20.10
N ILE A 334 27.13 -22.02 -20.51
CA ILE A 334 27.44 -20.67 -20.99
C ILE A 334 26.73 -20.42 -22.32
#